data_AF-A0AAE5JWK5-F1
#
_entry.id   AF-A0AAE5JWK5-F1
#
_cell.length_a   1.000
_cell.length_b   1.000
_cell.length_c   1.000
_cell.angle_alpha   90.00
_cell.angle_beta   90.00
_cell.angle_gamma   90.00
#
_symmetry.space_group_name_H-M   'P 1'
#
loop_
_entity.id
_entity.type
_entity.pdbx_description
1 polymer ?
#
loop_
_entity_poly.entity_id
_entity_poly.type
_entity_poly.pdbx_seq_one_letter_code
_entity_poly.pdbx_strand_id
1 'polypeptide(L)'
;FAVIPADRTWRPQPLLKPLVDGPQSAVVTGPAGEEIFCDEHGRVRVKFNWDRYNPADQDSSCWIRVAQAWAGTGFGHLAIPRVGQEVIVDFLNGDPDQPIIMGRTYHQENRTPGSLPGTKTQMTIRSKTYMGSEFNELKFDDATVREQVYIHAQKNMDTEVLNDRTTTVKHDHRETVKNDQTVTIQEGNRLLTVEKGHKITGVLKGSLSEDVFQDRGTIAGSVHVDAVNNGGEGDGIQAYTAIKEILLAVEESKIALTPDGIQLQVGESTVIRLSKDGITIVGGSVFIN
;
A
#
# COMPACT_ATOMS: atom_id res chain seq x y z
N PHE A 1 -79.04 1.33 27.44
CA PHE A 1 -77.87 2.21 27.26
C PHE A 1 -76.89 1.93 28.40
N ALA A 2 -75.58 1.99 28.15
CA ALA A 2 -74.55 1.86 29.18
C ALA A 2 -74.00 3.26 29.51
N VAL A 3 -73.80 3.56 30.78
CA VAL A 3 -73.31 4.86 31.27
C VAL A 3 -72.08 4.68 32.13
N ILE A 4 -71.29 5.74 32.26
CA ILE A 4 -70.17 5.82 33.19
C ILE A 4 -70.39 6.98 34.17
N PRO A 5 -69.79 6.96 35.37
CA PRO A 5 -69.80 8.09 36.30
C PRO A 5 -69.24 9.37 35.65
N ALA A 6 -69.85 10.52 35.96
CA ALA A 6 -69.50 11.81 35.35
C ALA A 6 -68.10 12.32 35.75
N ASP A 7 -67.58 11.87 36.90
CA ASP A 7 -66.25 12.16 37.41
C ASP A 7 -65.15 11.27 36.77
N ARG A 8 -65.54 10.29 35.95
CA ARG A 8 -64.60 9.42 35.22
C ARG A 8 -64.54 9.81 33.75
N THR A 9 -63.34 10.12 33.28
CA THR A 9 -63.13 10.33 31.86
C THR A 9 -63.12 9.00 31.12
N TRP A 10 -64.02 8.83 30.15
CA TRP A 10 -64.03 7.65 29.29
C TRP A 10 -62.75 7.56 28.44
N ARG A 11 -62.27 6.33 28.22
CA ARG A 11 -61.22 6.00 27.25
C ARG A 11 -61.66 4.74 26.48
N PRO A 12 -61.48 4.71 25.15
CA PRO A 12 -61.74 3.50 24.37
C PRO A 12 -60.80 2.36 24.78
N GLN A 13 -61.23 1.12 24.59
CA GLN A 13 -60.31 -0.01 24.67
C GLN A 13 -59.32 0.06 23.49
N PRO A 14 -58.00 -0.09 23.72
CA PRO A 14 -57.02 -0.13 22.65
C PRO A 14 -57.28 -1.30 21.70
N LEU A 15 -57.23 -1.03 20.40
CA LEU A 15 -57.19 -2.08 19.37
C LEU A 15 -55.80 -2.69 19.30
N LEU A 16 -55.69 -3.91 18.78
CA LEU A 16 -54.41 -4.55 18.51
C LEU A 16 -53.62 -3.71 17.48
N LYS A 17 -52.35 -3.44 17.77
CA LYS A 17 -51.46 -2.73 16.83
C LYS A 17 -51.20 -3.62 15.61
N PRO A 18 -51.13 -3.07 14.38
CA PRO A 18 -50.66 -3.82 13.23
C PRO A 18 -49.28 -4.41 13.49
N LEU A 19 -49.05 -5.63 13.01
CA LEU A 19 -47.79 -6.36 13.16
C LEU A 19 -47.26 -6.74 11.79
N VAL A 20 -45.94 -6.69 11.66
CA VAL A 20 -45.22 -7.22 10.50
C VAL A 20 -44.65 -8.58 10.87
N ASP A 21 -45.08 -9.62 10.16
CA ASP A 21 -44.74 -11.01 10.48
C ASP A 21 -43.27 -11.37 10.22
N GLY A 22 -42.55 -10.56 9.44
CA GLY A 22 -41.13 -10.77 9.18
C GLY A 22 -40.48 -9.71 8.29
N PRO A 23 -39.18 -9.85 8.00
CA PRO A 23 -38.43 -8.85 7.27
C PRO A 23 -38.92 -8.66 5.82
N GLN A 24 -38.73 -7.44 5.31
CA GLN A 24 -39.12 -7.05 3.96
C GLN A 24 -37.96 -6.41 3.20
N SER A 25 -37.96 -6.52 1.87
CA SER A 25 -37.04 -5.78 1.01
C SER A 25 -37.48 -4.32 0.85
N ALA A 26 -36.53 -3.40 0.84
CA ALA A 26 -36.74 -2.00 0.48
C ALA A 26 -35.55 -1.47 -0.33
N VAL A 27 -35.74 -0.38 -1.06
CA VAL A 27 -34.68 0.26 -1.86
C VAL A 27 -34.23 1.54 -1.17
N VAL A 28 -32.94 1.75 -1.00
CA VAL A 28 -32.38 2.97 -0.40
C VAL A 28 -32.64 4.17 -1.30
N THR A 29 -33.09 5.28 -0.72
CA THR A 29 -33.42 6.52 -1.44
C THR A 29 -32.61 7.71 -0.94
N GLY A 30 -32.60 8.78 -1.74
CA GLY A 30 -31.91 10.03 -1.43
C GLY A 30 -32.26 11.11 -2.46
N PRO A 31 -31.66 12.31 -2.32
CA PRO A 31 -31.83 13.40 -3.27
C PRO A 31 -31.44 13.01 -4.70
N ALA A 32 -32.04 13.68 -5.69
CA ALA A 32 -31.69 13.47 -7.08
C ALA A 32 -30.20 13.74 -7.33
N GLY A 33 -29.52 12.78 -7.96
CA GLY A 33 -28.11 12.89 -8.29
C GLY A 33 -27.15 12.55 -7.14
N GLU A 34 -27.66 12.14 -5.98
CA GLU A 34 -26.86 11.69 -4.84
C GLU A 34 -26.65 10.17 -4.86
N GLU A 35 -25.45 9.70 -4.52
CA GLU A 35 -25.13 8.26 -4.46
C GLU A 35 -25.17 7.74 -3.03
N ILE A 36 -24.84 8.59 -2.04
CA ILE A 36 -24.80 8.22 -0.63
C ILE A 36 -25.56 9.27 0.18
N PHE A 37 -26.71 8.88 0.75
CA PHE A 37 -27.52 9.76 1.58
C PHE A 37 -27.71 9.16 2.97
N CYS A 38 -26.97 9.67 3.95
CA CYS A 38 -27.05 9.26 5.35
C CYS A 38 -26.92 10.44 6.31
N ASP A 39 -27.34 10.23 7.57
CA ASP A 39 -27.15 11.21 8.64
C ASP A 39 -25.93 10.90 9.53
N GLU A 40 -25.76 11.67 10.61
CA GLU A 40 -24.65 11.55 11.57
C GLU A 40 -24.54 10.18 12.28
N HIS A 41 -25.59 9.37 12.22
CA HIS A 41 -25.63 8.02 12.80
C HIS A 41 -25.47 6.92 11.76
N GLY A 42 -25.21 7.27 10.49
CA GLY A 42 -25.14 6.32 9.38
C GLY A 42 -26.50 5.69 9.05
N ARG A 43 -27.61 6.35 9.43
CA ARG A 43 -28.96 5.93 9.04
C ARG A 43 -29.21 6.30 7.59
N VAL A 44 -30.07 5.54 6.91
CA VAL A 44 -30.49 5.83 5.54
C VAL A 44 -32.01 5.93 5.46
N ARG A 45 -32.52 6.43 4.35
CA ARG A 45 -33.95 6.38 4.02
C ARG A 45 -34.19 5.33 2.95
N VAL A 46 -35.39 4.76 2.95
CA VAL A 46 -35.76 3.68 2.03
C VAL A 46 -37.16 3.88 1.48
N LYS A 47 -37.41 3.28 0.34
CA LYS A 47 -38.74 3.13 -0.26
C LYS A 47 -39.16 1.67 -0.14
N PHE A 48 -40.25 1.43 0.58
CA PHE A 48 -40.86 0.10 0.65
C PHE A 48 -41.69 -0.18 -0.61
N ASN A 49 -41.71 -1.45 -1.03
CA ASN A 49 -42.41 -1.86 -2.25
C ASN A 49 -43.93 -1.66 -2.21
N TRP A 50 -44.53 -1.65 -1.01
CA TRP A 50 -45.96 -1.45 -0.80
C TRP A 50 -46.36 0.03 -0.67
N ASP A 51 -45.39 0.94 -0.55
CA ASP A 51 -45.69 2.36 -0.39
C ASP A 51 -46.03 2.98 -1.75
N ARG A 52 -47.29 3.38 -1.90
CA ARG A 52 -47.85 3.94 -3.14
C ARG A 52 -47.87 5.47 -3.17
N TYR A 53 -47.61 6.13 -2.04
CA TYR A 53 -47.94 7.55 -1.88
C TYR A 53 -46.72 8.45 -1.85
N ASN A 54 -45.63 8.00 -1.22
CA ASN A 54 -44.43 8.84 -1.13
C ASN A 54 -43.56 8.70 -2.39
N PRO A 55 -42.90 9.77 -2.85
CA PRO A 55 -41.89 9.67 -3.89
C PRO A 55 -40.68 8.83 -3.44
N ALA A 56 -39.91 8.32 -4.41
CA ALA A 56 -38.67 7.57 -4.17
C ALA A 56 -37.46 8.53 -4.12
N ASP A 57 -37.45 9.44 -3.16
CA ASP A 57 -36.46 10.50 -2.98
C ASP A 57 -36.04 10.64 -1.50
N GLN A 58 -35.47 11.79 -1.13
CA GLN A 58 -35.06 12.04 0.25
C GLN A 58 -36.21 12.01 1.25
N ASP A 59 -37.49 12.07 0.86
CA ASP A 59 -38.64 12.13 1.76
C ASP A 59 -39.43 10.82 1.85
N SER A 60 -38.90 9.72 1.29
CA SER A 60 -39.57 8.40 1.24
C SER A 60 -39.90 7.78 2.61
N SER A 61 -39.04 7.98 3.62
CA SER A 61 -39.20 7.37 4.95
C SER A 61 -38.56 8.20 6.06
N CYS A 62 -38.76 7.76 7.30
CA CYS A 62 -37.90 8.19 8.42
C CYS A 62 -36.46 7.68 8.24
N TRP A 63 -35.55 8.16 9.08
CA TRP A 63 -34.17 7.64 9.16
C TRP A 63 -34.13 6.27 9.83
N ILE A 64 -33.64 5.27 9.10
CA ILE A 64 -33.60 3.86 9.53
C ILE A 64 -32.15 3.46 9.84
N ARG A 65 -31.95 2.87 11.03
CA ARG A 65 -30.64 2.36 11.45
C ARG A 65 -30.22 1.15 10.61
N VAL A 66 -28.92 1.05 10.35
CA VAL A 66 -28.32 -0.03 9.56
C VAL A 66 -27.46 -0.90 10.47
N ALA A 67 -27.80 -2.17 10.59
CA ALA A 67 -26.97 -3.17 11.26
C ALA A 67 -25.60 -3.25 10.60
N GLN A 68 -24.56 -3.24 11.42
CA GLN A 68 -23.16 -3.36 11.00
C GLN A 68 -22.59 -4.69 11.47
N ALA A 69 -21.58 -5.22 10.77
CA ALA A 69 -20.89 -6.44 11.17
C ALA A 69 -20.18 -6.30 12.54
N TRP A 70 -19.71 -5.09 12.86
CA TRP A 70 -19.08 -4.77 14.14
C TRP A 70 -19.27 -3.28 14.44
N ALA A 71 -19.83 -2.92 15.59
CA ALA A 71 -20.06 -1.52 15.98
C ALA A 71 -19.71 -1.30 17.46
N GLY A 72 -18.64 -0.57 17.73
CA GLY A 72 -18.24 -0.11 19.06
C GLY A 72 -18.10 1.40 19.11
N THR A 73 -17.88 1.95 20.30
CA THR A 73 -17.71 3.40 20.48
C THR A 73 -16.42 3.88 19.83
N GLY A 74 -16.52 4.46 18.63
CA GLY A 74 -15.39 4.99 17.87
C GLY A 74 -14.59 3.97 17.05
N PHE A 75 -15.07 2.72 16.92
CA PHE A 75 -14.41 1.68 16.12
C PHE A 75 -15.41 0.67 15.56
N GLY A 76 -15.02 -0.08 14.53
CA GLY A 76 -15.82 -1.16 13.95
C GLY A 76 -15.79 -1.18 12.43
N HIS A 77 -16.80 -1.82 11.85
CA HIS A 77 -17.05 -1.87 10.42
C HIS A 77 -18.19 -0.90 10.07
N LEU A 78 -17.96 -0.02 9.09
CA LEU A 78 -18.97 0.87 8.57
C LEU A 78 -19.03 0.78 7.05
N ALA A 79 -20.13 0.24 6.54
CA ALA A 79 -20.49 0.37 5.14
C ALA A 79 -21.87 1.03 5.09
N ILE A 80 -22.01 2.16 4.41
CA ILE A 80 -23.32 2.82 4.24
C ILE A 80 -24.01 2.25 2.99
N PRO A 81 -25.29 1.83 3.07
CA PRO A 81 -26.06 1.50 1.88
C PRO A 81 -26.17 2.71 0.95
N ARG A 82 -25.93 2.51 -0.35
CA ARG A 82 -26.01 3.57 -1.35
C ARG A 82 -27.41 3.67 -1.95
N VAL A 83 -27.78 4.83 -2.45
CA VAL A 83 -29.06 5.06 -3.15
C VAL A 83 -29.20 4.04 -4.29
N GLY A 84 -30.37 3.42 -4.38
CA GLY A 84 -30.69 2.36 -5.35
C GLY A 84 -30.32 0.94 -4.90
N GLN A 85 -29.61 0.76 -3.79
CA GLN A 85 -29.32 -0.59 -3.27
C GLN A 85 -30.52 -1.19 -2.54
N GLU A 86 -30.74 -2.50 -2.74
CA GLU A 86 -31.72 -3.28 -1.99
C GLU A 86 -31.19 -3.63 -0.59
N VAL A 87 -32.05 -3.43 0.41
CA VAL A 87 -31.79 -3.75 1.82
C VAL A 87 -32.93 -4.59 2.39
N ILE A 88 -32.61 -5.41 3.40
CA ILE A 88 -33.60 -6.16 4.18
C ILE A 88 -33.90 -5.39 5.46
N VAL A 89 -35.16 -5.00 5.62
CA VAL A 89 -35.68 -4.23 6.74
C VAL A 89 -36.50 -5.15 7.63
N ASP A 90 -36.12 -5.25 8.90
CA ASP A 90 -36.92 -5.87 9.95
C ASP A 90 -37.59 -4.78 10.82
N PHE A 91 -38.50 -5.18 11.69
CA PHE A 91 -39.32 -4.28 12.49
C PHE A 91 -39.24 -4.69 13.96
N LEU A 92 -38.77 -3.78 14.82
CA LEU A 92 -38.55 -4.09 16.24
C LEU A 92 -39.87 -4.48 16.91
N ASN A 93 -39.92 -5.70 17.47
CA ASN A 93 -41.15 -6.29 18.03
C ASN A 93 -42.31 -6.41 17.02
N GLY A 94 -42.00 -6.47 15.72
CA GLY A 94 -43.00 -6.48 14.64
C GLY A 94 -43.71 -5.14 14.43
N ASP A 95 -43.25 -4.07 15.09
CA ASP A 95 -43.87 -2.76 15.01
C ASP A 95 -43.51 -2.04 13.68
N PRO A 96 -44.48 -1.80 12.76
CA PRO A 96 -44.21 -1.15 11.48
C PRO A 96 -43.63 0.28 11.62
N ASP A 97 -43.78 0.92 12.78
CA ASP A 97 -43.22 2.25 13.07
C ASP A 97 -41.75 2.20 13.53
N GLN A 98 -41.18 1.00 13.74
CA GLN A 98 -39.82 0.82 14.25
C GLN A 98 -38.95 -0.03 13.31
N PRO A 99 -38.71 0.42 12.06
CA PRO A 99 -37.88 -0.30 11.13
C PRO A 99 -36.39 -0.29 11.51
N ILE A 100 -35.68 -1.35 11.14
CA ILE A 100 -34.23 -1.48 11.24
C ILE A 100 -33.71 -2.31 10.06
N ILE A 101 -32.66 -1.84 9.39
CA ILE A 101 -32.04 -2.58 8.28
C ILE A 101 -31.11 -3.64 8.88
N MET A 102 -31.32 -4.90 8.49
CA MET A 102 -30.60 -6.07 9.02
C MET A 102 -29.69 -6.75 7.99
N GLY A 103 -29.85 -6.45 6.70
CA GLY A 103 -29.08 -7.11 5.66
C GLY A 103 -29.13 -6.41 4.30
N ARG A 104 -28.40 -6.99 3.34
CA ARG A 104 -28.33 -6.55 1.94
C ARG A 104 -28.31 -7.76 1.04
N THR A 105 -28.81 -7.58 -0.17
CA THR A 105 -28.95 -8.63 -1.17
C THR A 105 -28.48 -8.12 -2.52
N TYR A 106 -27.87 -9.02 -3.28
CA TYR A 106 -27.63 -8.80 -4.71
C TYR A 106 -28.82 -9.34 -5.49
N HIS A 107 -29.10 -8.73 -6.63
CA HIS A 107 -30.15 -9.13 -7.57
C HIS A 107 -29.69 -8.84 -9.01
N GLN A 108 -30.59 -8.93 -9.98
CA GLN A 108 -30.24 -8.86 -11.40
C GLN A 108 -29.56 -7.53 -11.82
N GLU A 109 -29.94 -6.41 -11.19
CA GLU A 109 -29.42 -5.08 -11.49
C GLU A 109 -28.27 -4.69 -10.56
N ASN A 110 -28.37 -5.03 -9.26
CA ASN A 110 -27.26 -4.92 -8.31
C ASN A 110 -26.55 -6.28 -8.22
N ARG A 111 -25.61 -6.55 -9.13
CA ARG A 111 -24.90 -7.84 -9.21
C ARG A 111 -23.71 -7.91 -8.26
N THR A 112 -23.36 -9.12 -7.85
CA THR A 112 -22.15 -9.41 -7.09
C THR A 112 -20.89 -8.97 -7.84
N PRO A 113 -19.82 -8.54 -7.14
CA PRO A 113 -18.49 -8.47 -7.72
C PRO A 113 -18.08 -9.80 -8.33
N GLY A 114 -17.36 -9.76 -9.47
CA GLY A 114 -16.92 -10.96 -10.18
C GLY A 114 -17.96 -11.52 -11.15
N SER A 115 -17.91 -12.82 -11.42
CA SER A 115 -18.75 -13.48 -12.43
C SER A 115 -19.19 -14.84 -11.92
N LEU A 116 -20.10 -14.84 -10.94
CA LEU A 116 -20.68 -16.07 -10.39
C LEU A 116 -21.52 -16.81 -11.45
N PRO A 117 -21.49 -18.16 -11.45
CA PRO A 117 -20.81 -19.05 -10.49
C PRO A 117 -19.31 -19.29 -10.77
N GLY A 118 -18.72 -18.66 -11.80
CA GLY A 118 -17.31 -18.85 -12.18
C GLY A 118 -16.31 -18.43 -11.11
N THR A 119 -16.62 -17.39 -10.33
CA THR A 119 -15.78 -16.88 -9.23
C THR A 119 -16.21 -17.40 -7.85
N LYS A 120 -16.82 -18.59 -7.77
CA LYS A 120 -17.38 -19.14 -6.52
C LYS A 120 -16.36 -19.41 -5.40
N THR A 121 -15.07 -19.49 -5.72
CA THR A 121 -13.97 -19.64 -4.75
C THR A 121 -13.46 -18.30 -4.22
N GLN A 122 -14.00 -17.19 -4.71
CA GLN A 122 -13.52 -15.86 -4.37
C GLN A 122 -14.40 -15.21 -3.30
N MET A 123 -13.75 -14.71 -2.25
CA MET A 123 -14.32 -13.76 -1.30
C MET A 123 -13.77 -12.37 -1.60
N THR A 124 -14.65 -11.37 -1.65
CA THR A 124 -14.26 -10.02 -2.03
C THR A 124 -14.89 -8.97 -1.10
N ILE A 125 -14.06 -8.04 -0.63
CA ILE A 125 -14.48 -6.74 -0.11
C ILE A 125 -14.06 -5.70 -1.15
N ARG A 126 -15.02 -5.22 -1.94
CA ARG A 126 -14.79 -4.23 -3.01
C ARG A 126 -15.62 -2.98 -2.74
N SER A 127 -14.96 -1.83 -2.77
CA SER A 127 -15.62 -0.52 -2.71
C SER A 127 -15.97 -0.02 -4.12
N LYS A 128 -16.53 1.19 -4.20
CA LYS A 128 -16.73 1.92 -5.45
C LYS A 128 -16.38 3.38 -5.21
N THR A 129 -15.63 4.01 -6.10
CA THR A 129 -15.37 5.45 -6.08
C THR A 129 -16.70 6.19 -6.02
N TYR A 130 -16.83 7.14 -5.11
CA TYR A 130 -18.03 7.99 -5.01
C TYR A 130 -18.21 8.78 -6.30
N MET A 131 -19.39 8.71 -6.91
CA MET A 131 -19.70 9.30 -8.21
C MET A 131 -18.79 8.82 -9.36
N GLY A 132 -18.11 7.69 -9.19
CA GLY A 132 -17.18 7.10 -10.15
C GLY A 132 -17.49 5.64 -10.47
N SER A 133 -16.56 4.97 -11.14
CA SER A 133 -16.71 3.55 -11.52
C SER A 133 -15.57 2.66 -11.04
N GLU A 134 -14.52 3.27 -10.48
CA GLU A 134 -13.33 2.61 -10.01
C GLU A 134 -13.50 2.06 -8.58
N PHE A 135 -12.50 1.36 -8.05
CA PHE A 135 -12.67 0.63 -6.78
C PHE A 135 -11.37 0.37 -6.02
N ASN A 136 -11.47 0.27 -4.69
CA ASN A 136 -10.49 -0.44 -3.88
C ASN A 136 -10.98 -1.88 -3.66
N GLU A 137 -10.06 -2.84 -3.52
CA GLU A 137 -10.42 -4.24 -3.33
C GLU A 137 -9.44 -4.99 -2.43
N LEU A 138 -10.00 -5.77 -1.50
CA LEU A 138 -9.34 -6.89 -0.85
C LEU A 138 -10.06 -8.17 -1.28
N LYS A 139 -9.35 -9.08 -1.94
CA LYS A 139 -9.90 -10.33 -2.45
C LYS A 139 -9.06 -11.53 -2.03
N PHE A 140 -9.73 -12.59 -1.63
CA PHE A 140 -9.17 -13.91 -1.35
C PHE A 140 -9.74 -14.90 -2.36
N ASP A 141 -8.88 -15.67 -3.03
CA ASP A 141 -9.28 -16.80 -3.88
C ASP A 141 -8.81 -18.09 -3.24
N ASP A 142 -9.76 -18.98 -2.92
CA ASP A 142 -9.52 -20.27 -2.27
C ASP A 142 -9.52 -21.44 -3.28
N ALA A 143 -9.31 -21.15 -4.56
CA ALA A 143 -9.13 -22.19 -5.56
C ALA A 143 -7.89 -23.03 -5.22
N THR A 144 -8.08 -24.34 -4.99
CA THR A 144 -7.01 -25.27 -4.62
C THR A 144 -5.81 -25.14 -5.57
N VAL A 145 -4.61 -25.04 -4.98
CA VAL A 145 -3.31 -24.83 -5.67
C VAL A 145 -3.20 -23.56 -6.52
N ARG A 146 -4.14 -22.63 -6.38
CA ARG A 146 -4.18 -21.32 -7.06
C ARG A 146 -4.64 -20.23 -6.09
N GLU A 147 -4.35 -20.42 -4.80
CA GLU A 147 -4.76 -19.51 -3.75
C GLU A 147 -4.12 -18.14 -3.95
N GLN A 148 -4.89 -17.07 -3.74
CA GLN A 148 -4.40 -15.71 -3.94
C GLN A 148 -5.02 -14.74 -2.94
N VAL A 149 -4.17 -13.88 -2.36
CA VAL A 149 -4.60 -12.62 -1.77
C VAL A 149 -4.28 -11.50 -2.76
N TYR A 150 -5.28 -10.68 -3.07
CA TYR A 150 -5.17 -9.53 -3.96
C TYR A 150 -5.58 -8.26 -3.20
N ILE A 151 -4.70 -7.27 -3.23
CA ILE A 151 -4.91 -5.95 -2.64
C ILE A 151 -4.80 -4.93 -3.77
N HIS A 152 -5.87 -4.16 -3.99
CA HIS A 152 -5.93 -3.09 -4.98
C HIS A 152 -6.28 -1.78 -4.29
N ALA A 153 -5.40 -0.79 -4.47
CA ALA A 153 -5.65 0.59 -4.10
C ALA A 153 -5.84 1.41 -5.37
N GLN A 154 -6.95 2.11 -5.48
CA GLN A 154 -7.31 2.91 -6.66
C GLN A 154 -6.38 4.11 -6.87
N LYS A 155 -5.80 4.65 -5.79
CA LYS A 155 -4.97 5.86 -5.83
C LYS A 155 -3.74 5.75 -4.95
N ASN A 156 -3.90 5.96 -3.65
CA ASN A 156 -2.81 5.88 -2.67
C ASN A 156 -2.98 4.63 -1.80
N MET A 157 -1.87 4.02 -1.40
CA MET A 157 -1.82 2.98 -0.39
C MET A 157 -0.78 3.37 0.65
N ASP A 158 -1.26 3.71 1.85
CA ASP A 158 -0.40 4.00 2.99
C ASP A 158 -0.35 2.79 3.93
N THR A 159 0.80 2.51 4.52
CA THR A 159 0.98 1.43 5.50
C THR A 159 1.85 1.93 6.65
N GLU A 160 1.24 2.05 7.83
CA GLU A 160 1.91 2.46 9.06
C GLU A 160 2.00 1.28 10.02
N VAL A 161 3.20 1.02 10.55
CA VAL A 161 3.46 -0.06 11.51
C VAL A 161 4.21 0.55 12.68
N LEU A 162 3.60 0.51 13.88
CA LEU A 162 4.11 1.21 15.07
C LEU A 162 5.24 0.47 15.80
N ASN A 163 5.54 -0.76 15.39
CA ASN A 163 6.61 -1.56 15.97
C ASN A 163 7.34 -2.32 14.84
N ASP A 164 7.15 -3.63 14.75
CA ASP A 164 7.89 -4.47 13.81
C ASP A 164 7.05 -4.90 12.61
N ARG A 165 7.64 -4.84 11.41
CA ARG A 165 7.11 -5.47 10.20
C ARG A 165 8.04 -6.58 9.73
N THR A 166 7.55 -7.82 9.71
CA THR A 166 8.25 -8.97 9.13
C THR A 166 7.58 -9.41 7.84
N THR A 167 8.38 -9.67 6.80
CA THR A 167 7.90 -10.23 5.53
C THR A 167 8.70 -11.49 5.21
N THR A 168 8.02 -12.61 4.95
CA THR A 168 8.66 -13.86 4.50
C THR A 168 8.01 -14.32 3.21
N VAL A 169 8.79 -14.41 2.14
CA VAL A 169 8.36 -14.92 0.83
C VAL A 169 9.12 -16.21 0.55
N LYS A 170 8.41 -17.33 0.41
CA LYS A 170 9.02 -18.67 0.27
C LYS A 170 9.48 -19.00 -1.14
N HIS A 171 9.03 -18.22 -2.13
CA HIS A 171 9.41 -18.36 -3.53
C HIS A 171 9.94 -17.00 -3.99
N ASP A 172 9.24 -16.32 -4.90
CA ASP A 172 9.72 -15.09 -5.50
C ASP A 172 9.01 -13.84 -4.98
N HIS A 173 9.78 -12.76 -4.81
CA HIS A 173 9.25 -11.41 -4.64
C HIS A 173 9.59 -10.57 -5.88
N ARG A 174 8.59 -9.91 -6.45
CA ARG A 174 8.76 -8.97 -7.57
C ARG A 174 8.10 -7.65 -7.21
N GLU A 175 8.86 -6.58 -7.35
CA GLU A 175 8.40 -5.19 -7.21
C GLU A 175 8.63 -4.43 -8.52
N THR A 176 7.74 -3.49 -8.83
CA THR A 176 7.91 -2.60 -9.98
C THR A 176 7.37 -1.22 -9.62
N VAL A 177 8.26 -0.24 -9.56
CA VAL A 177 7.93 1.17 -9.34
C VAL A 177 8.13 1.90 -10.66
N LYS A 178 7.08 2.59 -11.13
CA LYS A 178 7.10 3.29 -12.44
C LYS A 178 7.71 4.69 -12.40
N ASN A 179 7.80 5.25 -11.21
CA ASN A 179 8.39 6.55 -10.96
C ASN A 179 9.44 6.40 -9.85
N ASP A 180 9.42 7.24 -8.83
CA ASP A 180 10.46 7.29 -7.80
C ASP A 180 10.21 6.29 -6.66
N GLN A 181 11.30 5.71 -6.15
CA GLN A 181 11.33 4.93 -4.91
C GLN A 181 12.33 5.56 -3.96
N THR A 182 11.86 5.96 -2.78
CA THR A 182 12.71 6.50 -1.71
C THR A 182 12.66 5.55 -0.52
N VAL A 183 13.83 5.19 0.00
CA VAL A 183 13.95 4.35 1.22
C VAL A 183 14.87 5.05 2.19
N THR A 184 14.33 5.39 3.36
CA THR A 184 15.08 6.05 4.45
C THR A 184 15.11 5.14 5.66
N ILE A 185 16.31 4.81 6.13
CA ILE A 185 16.55 4.16 7.42
C ILE A 185 17.16 5.24 8.30
N GLN A 186 16.40 5.74 9.29
CA GLN A 186 16.85 6.84 10.14
C GLN A 186 17.90 6.40 11.17
N GLU A 187 17.74 5.19 11.69
CA GLU A 187 18.63 4.62 12.70
C GLU A 187 18.94 3.16 12.38
N GLY A 188 20.14 2.72 12.77
CA GLY A 188 20.57 1.33 12.59
C GLY A 188 21.15 1.04 11.21
N ASN A 189 20.98 -0.21 10.77
CA ASN A 189 21.73 -0.78 9.65
C ASN A 189 20.81 -1.31 8.54
N ARG A 190 21.25 -1.18 7.29
CA ARG A 190 20.70 -1.93 6.15
C ARG A 190 21.61 -3.11 5.81
N LEU A 191 21.18 -4.31 6.18
CA LEU A 191 21.85 -5.55 5.81
C LEU A 191 21.19 -6.17 4.57
N LEU A 192 21.98 -6.49 3.55
CA LEU A 192 21.55 -7.23 2.36
C LEU A 192 22.49 -8.42 2.17
N THR A 193 21.95 -9.63 2.22
CA THR A 193 22.71 -10.87 2.01
C THR A 193 22.10 -11.66 0.85
N VAL A 194 22.96 -12.11 -0.07
CA VAL A 194 22.60 -13.07 -1.12
C VAL A 194 23.47 -14.30 -0.89
N GLU A 195 22.90 -15.34 -0.28
CA GLU A 195 23.65 -16.56 0.07
C GLU A 195 24.05 -17.36 -1.17
N LYS A 196 23.22 -17.34 -2.22
CA LYS A 196 23.46 -18.04 -3.47
C LYS A 196 22.95 -17.21 -4.66
N GLY A 197 23.79 -17.07 -5.67
CA GLY A 197 23.47 -16.35 -6.91
C GLY A 197 24.23 -15.03 -7.02
N HIS A 198 23.60 -14.03 -7.63
CA HIS A 198 24.23 -12.76 -7.98
C HIS A 198 23.39 -11.57 -7.50
N LYS A 199 24.06 -10.49 -7.09
CA LYS A 199 23.47 -9.16 -6.98
C LYS A 199 23.85 -8.37 -8.23
N ILE A 200 22.85 -7.88 -8.95
CA ILE A 200 23.06 -7.04 -10.14
C ILE A 200 22.41 -5.69 -9.88
N THR A 201 23.18 -4.62 -10.00
CA THR A 201 22.70 -3.24 -9.93
C THR A 201 22.96 -2.60 -11.28
N GLY A 202 21.95 -1.96 -11.89
CA GLY A 202 22.09 -1.33 -13.20
C GLY A 202 21.40 0.03 -13.24
N VAL A 203 22.11 1.05 -13.74
CA VAL A 203 21.58 2.38 -14.06
C VAL A 203 21.73 2.57 -15.56
N LEU A 204 20.65 2.35 -16.32
CA LEU A 204 20.69 2.36 -17.79
C LEU A 204 20.81 3.78 -18.36
N LYS A 205 20.34 4.78 -17.60
CA LYS A 205 20.47 6.21 -17.89
C LYS A 205 20.61 6.97 -16.59
N GLY A 206 21.52 7.93 -16.54
CA GLY A 206 21.83 8.71 -15.33
C GLY A 206 23.14 8.26 -14.69
N SER A 207 23.27 8.49 -13.37
CA SER A 207 24.48 8.22 -12.60
C SER A 207 24.17 7.39 -11.34
N LEU A 208 25.22 6.78 -10.80
CA LEU A 208 25.25 6.20 -9.45
C LEU A 208 26.17 7.07 -8.59
N SER A 209 25.68 7.52 -7.43
CA SER A 209 26.47 8.26 -6.45
C SER A 209 26.44 7.55 -5.10
N GLU A 210 27.58 7.51 -4.43
CA GLU A 210 27.72 6.93 -3.09
C GLU A 210 28.56 7.88 -2.22
N ASP A 211 27.92 8.47 -1.22
CA ASP A 211 28.60 9.29 -0.22
C ASP A 211 28.86 8.47 1.04
N VAL A 212 30.13 8.18 1.32
CA VAL A 212 30.54 7.32 2.45
C VAL A 212 31.46 8.12 3.36
N PHE A 213 31.05 8.32 4.62
CA PHE A 213 31.77 9.19 5.56
C PHE A 213 33.03 8.55 6.15
N GLN A 214 32.96 7.25 6.47
CA GLN A 214 34.07 6.54 7.11
C GLN A 214 34.83 5.68 6.11
N ASP A 215 34.43 4.42 5.96
CA ASP A 215 35.16 3.43 5.18
C ASP A 215 34.32 2.89 4.03
N ARG A 216 34.95 2.74 2.86
CA ARG A 216 34.40 2.04 1.70
C ARG A 216 35.37 0.94 1.30
N GLY A 217 35.11 -0.28 1.77
CA GLY A 217 35.88 -1.47 1.42
C GLY A 217 35.28 -2.27 0.26
N THR A 218 36.12 -3.05 -0.43
CA THR A 218 35.69 -4.08 -1.39
C THR A 218 36.60 -5.29 -1.27
N ILE A 219 36.01 -6.47 -1.10
CA ILE A 219 36.72 -7.75 -1.03
C ILE A 219 36.08 -8.65 -2.09
N ALA A 220 36.86 -9.05 -3.09
CA ALA A 220 36.38 -9.89 -4.19
C ALA A 220 37.53 -10.76 -4.73
N GLY A 221 37.19 -11.89 -5.35
CA GLY A 221 38.18 -12.72 -6.06
C GLY A 221 38.77 -12.04 -7.30
N SER A 222 38.01 -11.14 -7.92
CA SER A 222 38.45 -10.30 -9.03
C SER A 222 37.66 -9.00 -9.05
N VAL A 223 38.31 -7.88 -9.38
CA VAL A 223 37.68 -6.56 -9.53
C VAL A 223 37.97 -6.04 -10.93
N HIS A 224 36.92 -5.73 -11.69
CA HIS A 224 37.00 -5.09 -13.00
C HIS A 224 36.43 -3.68 -12.89
N VAL A 225 37.19 -2.69 -13.33
CA VAL A 225 36.78 -1.28 -13.35
C VAL A 225 37.07 -0.73 -14.73
N ASP A 226 36.01 -0.51 -15.50
CA ASP A 226 36.07 0.02 -16.84
C ASP A 226 35.30 1.34 -16.89
N ALA A 227 35.98 2.40 -17.30
CA ALA A 227 35.31 3.62 -17.72
C ALA A 227 35.11 3.54 -19.23
N VAL A 228 33.85 3.57 -19.67
CA VAL A 228 33.46 3.39 -21.07
C VAL A 228 33.01 4.71 -21.69
N ASN A 229 32.96 4.75 -23.02
CA ASN A 229 32.35 5.84 -23.76
C ASN A 229 30.85 5.60 -23.92
N ASN A 230 30.04 6.46 -23.30
CA ASN A 230 28.58 6.45 -23.31
C ASN A 230 27.99 7.65 -24.09
N GLY A 231 28.81 8.38 -24.86
CA GLY A 231 28.40 9.51 -25.69
C GLY A 231 28.33 10.87 -25.00
N GLY A 232 28.84 10.99 -23.77
CA GLY A 232 28.95 12.22 -22.98
C GLY A 232 30.34 12.88 -23.04
N GLU A 233 30.38 14.17 -22.70
CA GLU A 233 31.64 14.90 -22.52
C GLU A 233 32.31 14.46 -21.21
N GLY A 234 33.58 14.04 -21.27
CA GLY A 234 34.32 13.52 -20.11
C GLY A 234 34.17 12.01 -19.86
N ASP A 235 33.56 11.28 -20.78
CA ASP A 235 33.43 9.82 -20.70
C ASP A 235 34.79 9.10 -20.73
N GLY A 236 34.81 7.87 -20.19
CA GLY A 236 36.01 7.03 -20.19
C GLY A 236 37.05 7.38 -19.13
N ILE A 237 36.77 8.33 -18.22
CA ILE A 237 37.70 8.74 -17.16
C ILE A 237 37.53 7.89 -15.91
N GLN A 238 38.65 7.36 -15.39
CA GLN A 238 38.77 6.89 -14.01
C GLN A 238 39.62 7.89 -13.21
N ALA A 239 39.02 8.58 -12.25
CA ALA A 239 39.69 9.60 -11.45
C ALA A 239 39.84 9.15 -10.00
N TYR A 240 41.04 9.37 -9.44
CA TYR A 240 41.33 9.13 -8.03
C TYR A 240 41.96 10.40 -7.45
N THR A 241 41.42 10.90 -6.33
CA THR A 241 41.94 12.06 -5.63
C THR A 241 41.97 11.74 -4.14
N ALA A 242 43.12 11.98 -3.50
CA ALA A 242 43.30 11.74 -2.08
C ALA A 242 44.07 12.90 -1.44
N ILE A 243 43.81 13.15 -0.16
CA ILE A 243 44.49 14.21 0.61
C ILE A 243 45.87 13.75 1.08
N LYS A 244 46.04 12.45 1.36
CA LYS A 244 47.27 11.89 1.95
C LYS A 244 48.05 11.02 0.98
N GLU A 245 47.42 9.99 0.41
CA GLU A 245 48.12 8.98 -0.38
C GLU A 245 47.15 8.24 -1.30
N ILE A 246 47.62 7.91 -2.51
CA ILE A 246 47.05 6.85 -3.36
C ILE A 246 48.11 5.76 -3.47
N LEU A 247 47.78 4.55 -3.01
CA LEU A 247 48.69 3.40 -2.99
C LEU A 247 48.13 2.26 -3.84
N LEU A 248 48.93 1.78 -4.79
CA LEU A 248 48.70 0.55 -5.53
C LEU A 248 49.80 -0.44 -5.15
N ALA A 249 49.43 -1.63 -4.66
CA ALA A 249 50.40 -2.60 -4.17
C ALA A 249 50.06 -4.02 -4.64
N VAL A 250 51.09 -4.76 -5.02
CA VAL A 250 51.07 -6.20 -5.28
C VAL A 250 52.26 -6.80 -4.55
N GLU A 251 52.01 -7.44 -3.41
CA GLU A 251 53.05 -7.98 -2.52
C GLU A 251 54.14 -6.93 -2.22
N GLU A 252 55.38 -7.16 -2.67
CA GLU A 252 56.53 -6.27 -2.47
C GLU A 252 56.60 -5.11 -3.47
N SER A 253 55.78 -5.11 -4.52
CA SER A 253 55.74 -4.07 -5.55
C SER A 253 54.71 -2.99 -5.19
N LYS A 254 55.11 -1.72 -5.23
CA LYS A 254 54.26 -0.59 -4.81
C LYS A 254 54.41 0.61 -5.74
N ILE A 255 53.29 1.28 -5.98
CA ILE A 255 53.20 2.62 -6.58
C ILE A 255 52.48 3.49 -5.56
N ALA A 256 53.13 4.55 -5.07
CA ALA A 256 52.57 5.48 -4.10
C ALA A 256 52.62 6.90 -4.66
N LEU A 257 51.48 7.59 -4.64
CA LEU A 257 51.37 9.01 -4.93
C LEU A 257 51.05 9.74 -3.63
N THR A 258 51.87 10.73 -3.30
CA THR A 258 51.74 11.58 -2.11
C THR A 258 51.83 13.05 -2.51
N PRO A 259 51.46 14.01 -1.63
CA PRO A 259 51.65 15.43 -1.89
C PRO A 259 53.10 15.85 -2.20
N ASP A 260 54.08 15.06 -1.75
CA ASP A 260 55.50 15.34 -1.90
C ASP A 260 56.10 14.75 -3.18
N GLY A 261 55.42 13.78 -3.81
CA GLY A 261 55.93 13.11 -5.00
C GLY A 261 55.32 11.75 -5.31
N ILE A 262 55.91 11.09 -6.30
CA ILE A 262 55.54 9.76 -6.80
C ILE A 262 56.68 8.77 -6.51
N GLN A 263 56.35 7.61 -5.95
CA GLN A 263 57.30 6.54 -5.66
C GLN A 263 56.90 5.24 -6.39
N LEU A 264 57.87 4.63 -7.06
CA LEU A 264 57.81 3.25 -7.56
C LEU A 264 58.81 2.42 -6.76
N GLN A 265 58.38 1.31 -6.17
CA GLN A 265 59.21 0.49 -5.30
C GLN A 265 59.01 -1.00 -5.57
N VAL A 266 60.11 -1.77 -5.53
CA VAL A 266 60.10 -3.24 -5.53
C VAL A 266 61.03 -3.72 -4.42
N GLY A 267 60.47 -4.44 -3.44
CA GLY A 267 61.21 -4.84 -2.25
C GLY A 267 61.72 -3.64 -1.44
N GLU A 268 62.71 -3.84 -0.57
CA GLU A 268 63.25 -2.75 0.26
C GLU A 268 64.35 -1.92 -0.44
N SER A 269 64.99 -2.48 -1.47
CA SER A 269 66.24 -1.93 -2.01
C SER A 269 66.11 -1.21 -3.37
N THR A 270 65.00 -1.40 -4.09
CA THR A 270 64.82 -0.83 -5.43
C THR A 270 63.71 0.21 -5.43
N VAL A 271 64.06 1.48 -5.62
CA VAL A 271 63.16 2.63 -5.51
C VAL A 271 63.45 3.67 -6.58
N ILE A 272 62.40 4.17 -7.23
CA ILE A 272 62.40 5.40 -8.04
C ILE A 272 61.48 6.40 -7.36
N ARG A 273 61.98 7.61 -7.07
CA ARG A 273 61.22 8.72 -6.48
C ARG A 273 61.28 9.93 -7.39
N LEU A 274 60.12 10.53 -7.65
CA LEU A 274 59.97 11.81 -8.32
C LEU A 274 59.41 12.80 -7.28
N SER A 275 60.15 13.86 -6.98
CA SER A 275 59.71 14.94 -6.09
C SER A 275 59.86 16.30 -6.77
N LYS A 276 59.51 17.38 -6.06
CA LYS A 276 59.74 18.75 -6.53
C LYS A 276 61.22 19.09 -6.70
N ASP A 277 62.10 18.38 -6.00
CA ASP A 277 63.55 18.63 -6.01
C ASP A 277 64.28 17.81 -7.09
N GLY A 278 63.61 16.85 -7.73
CA GLY A 278 64.16 16.04 -8.82
C GLY A 278 63.78 14.57 -8.77
N ILE A 279 64.60 13.74 -9.43
CA ILE A 279 64.41 12.28 -9.54
C ILE A 279 65.55 11.58 -8.80
N THR A 280 65.21 10.61 -7.95
CA THR A 280 66.18 9.74 -7.26
C THR A 280 65.93 8.29 -7.66
N ILE A 281 67.00 7.57 -8.03
CA ILE A 281 66.97 6.15 -8.40
C ILE A 281 67.94 5.41 -7.48
N VAL A 282 67.43 4.44 -6.73
CA VAL A 282 68.21 3.59 -5.80
C VAL A 282 67.99 2.13 -6.18
N GLY A 283 69.07 1.38 -6.31
CA GLY A 283 69.04 -0.05 -6.62
C GLY A 283 70.45 -0.63 -6.66
N GLY A 284 70.57 -1.96 -6.56
CA GLY A 284 71.86 -2.65 -6.60
C GLY A 284 72.64 -2.45 -7.90
N SER A 285 71.95 -2.13 -9.01
CA SER A 285 72.54 -1.67 -10.27
C SER A 285 71.55 -0.74 -10.97
N VAL A 286 72.02 0.42 -11.44
CA VAL A 286 71.21 1.41 -12.16
C VAL A 286 71.83 1.61 -13.55
N PHE A 287 71.08 1.25 -14.60
CA PHE A 287 71.51 1.42 -15.99
C PHE A 287 70.74 2.60 -16.60
N ILE A 288 71.46 3.63 -17.03
CA ILE A 288 70.91 4.82 -17.72
C ILE A 288 71.54 4.83 -19.11
N ASN A 289 70.71 4.74 -20.16
CA ASN A 289 71.13 4.83 -21.56
C ASN A 289 70.98 6.24 -22.09
#